data_AF-A0A377BPN2-F1
#
_entry.id   AF-A0A377BPN2-F1
#
_cell.length_a   1.000
_cell.length_b   1.000
_cell.length_c   1.000
_cell.angle_alpha   90.00
_cell.angle_beta   90.00
_cell.angle_gamma   90.00
#
_symmetry.space_group_name_H-M   'P 1'
#
loop_
_entity.id
_entity.type
_entity.pdbx_description
1 polymer ?
#
loop_
_entity_poly.entity_id
_entity_poly.type
_entity_poly.pdbx_seq_one_letter_code
_entity_poly.pdbx_strand_id
1 'polypeptide(L)'
;MISLFDMFKVGIGPSSSHTVGPMKAGKQFVDDLVEKGLLDSVTRVAVDVYGSLSLTGKGHHTDIAIIMGLAGNEPATVDIDSIPGFIRDVEERERLLLAQGRHEVDFPRDNGMRFHNGNLPLHENGMQIHAYNGDEVVYSKTYYSIGGGFIVDEEHFGQDAANEVSVPYPFKSATELLAYCNETGYSLSGLAMQNELALHSKKEIDEYFAHVWQTMQACIDRGMNTEGVLPGPLRVPRRASALRRMLVSSDKLSNDPMNVIDWVNMFALAVNEENARRWSCGNCANQRCLRYRSGSAGLL
;
A
#
# COMPACT_ATOMS: atom_id res chain seq x y z
N MET A 1 -17.63 -10.85 -0.52
CA MET A 1 -17.19 -10.92 0.90
C MET A 1 -15.86 -10.19 1.03
N ILE A 2 -15.56 -9.56 2.16
CA ILE A 2 -14.23 -8.98 2.43
C ILE A 2 -13.45 -9.95 3.31
N SER A 3 -12.30 -10.45 2.83
CA SER A 3 -11.41 -11.31 3.63
C SER A 3 -10.61 -10.47 4.63
N LEU A 4 -10.19 -11.08 5.74
CA LEU A 4 -9.23 -10.49 6.67
C LEU A 4 -7.86 -10.23 6.01
N PHE A 5 -7.48 -11.01 5.00
CA PHE A 5 -6.30 -10.72 4.16
C PHE A 5 -6.48 -9.41 3.38
N ASP A 6 -7.71 -9.03 3.08
CA ASP A 6 -8.02 -7.76 2.45
C ASP A 6 -8.01 -6.57 3.41
N MET A 7 -8.34 -6.83 4.67
CA MET A 7 -8.35 -5.81 5.71
C MET A 7 -6.95 -5.50 6.23
N PHE A 8 -6.10 -6.53 6.34
CA PHE A 8 -4.79 -6.45 6.99
C PHE A 8 -3.65 -6.68 6.01
N LYS A 9 -3.31 -5.66 5.23
CA LYS A 9 -2.24 -5.77 4.22
C LYS A 9 -0.92 -5.25 4.76
N VAL A 10 0.12 -6.07 4.62
CA VAL A 10 1.51 -5.66 4.80
C VAL A 10 1.95 -4.91 3.54
N GLY A 11 2.38 -3.66 3.70
CA GLY A 11 2.83 -2.85 2.58
C GLY A 11 3.71 -1.69 3.01
N ILE A 12 4.10 -0.87 2.04
CA ILE A 12 5.04 0.24 2.19
C ILE A 12 4.34 1.57 2.46
N GLY A 13 4.95 2.42 3.30
CA GLY A 13 4.58 3.81 3.63
C GLY A 13 4.73 4.79 2.45
N PRO A 14 4.13 6.00 2.45
CA PRO A 14 3.28 6.61 3.48
C PRO A 14 1.76 6.51 3.23
N SER A 15 1.30 6.25 1.99
CA SER A 15 -0.14 6.16 1.66
C SER A 15 -0.55 4.90 0.89
N SER A 16 -1.64 4.22 1.28
CA SER A 16 -2.16 3.07 0.52
C SER A 16 -2.71 3.47 -0.85
N SER A 17 -3.42 4.61 -0.92
CA SER A 17 -4.04 5.07 -2.16
C SER A 17 -3.04 5.70 -3.12
N HIS A 18 -1.96 6.29 -2.59
CA HIS A 18 -0.98 7.03 -3.39
C HIS A 18 0.36 6.30 -3.57
N THR A 19 0.60 5.20 -2.86
CA THR A 19 1.83 4.40 -3.00
C THR A 19 1.50 2.95 -3.39
N VAL A 20 0.67 2.25 -2.60
CA VAL A 20 0.37 0.83 -2.84
C VAL A 20 -0.48 0.62 -4.10
N GLY A 21 -1.55 1.40 -4.28
CA GLY A 21 -2.40 1.32 -5.48
C GLY A 21 -1.62 1.58 -6.77
N PRO A 22 -0.93 2.73 -6.91
CA PRO A 22 -0.18 3.06 -8.12
C PRO A 22 0.93 2.06 -8.47
N MET A 23 1.63 1.50 -7.48
CA MET A 23 2.61 0.43 -7.73
C MET A 23 1.95 -0.83 -8.27
N LYS A 24 0.78 -1.24 -7.73
CA LYS A 24 0.03 -2.36 -8.28
C LYS A 24 -0.46 -2.10 -9.71
N ALA A 25 -0.87 -0.86 -10.02
CA ALA A 25 -1.32 -0.50 -11.35
C ALA A 25 -0.18 -0.62 -12.36
N GLY A 26 1.02 -0.13 -12.00
CA GLY A 26 2.22 -0.30 -12.82
C GLY A 26 2.56 -1.77 -13.06
N LYS A 27 2.49 -2.61 -12.02
CA LYS A 27 2.74 -4.04 -12.16
C LYS A 27 1.71 -4.73 -13.04
N GLN A 28 0.42 -4.49 -12.79
CA GLN A 28 -0.66 -5.09 -13.56
C GLN A 28 -0.56 -4.70 -15.04
N PHE A 29 -0.21 -3.46 -15.35
CA PHE A 29 0.02 -3.02 -16.73
C PHE A 29 1.13 -3.80 -17.43
N VAL A 30 2.22 -4.07 -16.71
CA VAL A 30 3.36 -4.83 -17.27
C VAL A 30 3.04 -6.31 -17.40
N ASP A 31 2.32 -6.88 -16.44
CA ASP A 31 1.83 -8.25 -16.52
C ASP A 31 0.87 -8.40 -17.73
N ASP A 32 -0.02 -7.41 -17.96
CA ASP A 32 -0.91 -7.35 -19.14
C ASP A 32 -0.10 -7.29 -20.46
N LEU A 33 1.00 -6.51 -20.52
CA LEU A 33 1.88 -6.44 -21.68
C LEU A 33 2.58 -7.78 -21.97
N VAL A 34 3.02 -8.48 -20.94
CA VAL A 34 3.66 -9.80 -21.05
C VAL A 34 2.66 -10.83 -21.53
N GLU A 35 1.46 -10.88 -20.94
CA GLU A 35 0.40 -11.83 -21.31
C GLU A 35 -0.03 -11.64 -22.77
N LYS A 36 -0.11 -10.39 -23.24
CA LYS A 36 -0.43 -10.06 -24.64
C LYS A 36 0.73 -10.24 -25.61
N GLY A 37 1.93 -10.59 -25.12
CA GLY A 37 3.13 -10.72 -25.95
C GLY A 37 3.60 -9.41 -26.58
N LEU A 38 3.25 -8.27 -25.99
CA LEU A 38 3.57 -6.94 -26.51
C LEU A 38 4.89 -6.38 -25.95
N LEU A 39 5.39 -6.93 -24.83
CA LEU A 39 6.53 -6.39 -24.08
C LEU A 39 7.73 -6.03 -24.99
N ASP A 40 8.17 -6.97 -25.83
CA ASP A 40 9.38 -6.83 -26.64
C ASP A 40 9.25 -5.75 -27.74
N SER A 41 8.01 -5.39 -28.10
CA SER A 41 7.73 -4.33 -29.09
C SER A 41 7.65 -2.93 -28.48
N VAL A 42 7.59 -2.82 -27.16
CA VAL A 42 7.48 -1.53 -26.48
C VAL A 42 8.82 -0.82 -26.54
N THR A 43 8.82 0.41 -27.04
CA THR A 43 10.00 1.27 -27.12
C THR A 43 9.98 2.35 -26.04
N ARG A 44 8.80 2.81 -25.63
CA ARG A 44 8.62 3.89 -24.65
C ARG A 44 7.39 3.65 -23.79
N VAL A 45 7.47 4.04 -22.52
CA VAL A 45 6.31 4.09 -21.61
C VAL A 45 6.09 5.53 -21.15
N ALA A 46 4.82 5.96 -21.08
CA ALA A 46 4.42 7.22 -20.50
C ALA A 46 3.27 7.00 -19.51
N VAL A 47 3.25 7.82 -18.46
CA VAL A 47 2.25 7.76 -17.39
C VAL A 47 1.63 9.14 -17.21
N ASP A 48 0.31 9.21 -17.26
CA ASP A 48 -0.46 10.40 -17.02
C ASP A 48 -1.24 10.25 -15.69
N VAL A 49 -0.95 11.10 -14.71
CA VAL A 49 -1.53 11.05 -13.36
C VAL A 49 -2.54 12.19 -13.19
N TYR A 50 -3.72 11.90 -12.66
CA TYR A 50 -4.85 12.83 -12.58
C TYR A 50 -5.35 13.06 -11.14
N GLY A 51 -6.04 14.18 -10.95
CA GLY A 51 -6.78 14.57 -9.74
C GLY A 51 -5.99 14.57 -8.44
N SER A 52 -6.58 14.01 -7.37
CA SER A 52 -5.99 14.04 -6.01
C SER A 52 -4.63 13.32 -5.96
N LEU A 53 -4.50 12.27 -6.78
CA LEU A 53 -3.28 11.50 -6.96
C LEU A 53 -2.15 12.35 -7.58
N SER A 54 -2.48 13.28 -8.47
CA SER A 54 -1.55 14.21 -9.08
C SER A 54 -1.14 15.33 -8.11
N LEU A 55 -2.13 15.96 -7.46
CA LEU A 55 -1.91 17.10 -6.55
C LEU A 55 -1.00 16.77 -5.37
N THR A 56 -1.11 15.55 -4.84
CA THR A 56 -0.31 15.11 -3.69
C THR A 56 0.79 14.11 -4.07
N GLY A 57 0.93 13.79 -5.36
CA GLY A 57 1.75 12.68 -5.85
C GLY A 57 3.23 12.78 -5.49
N LYS A 58 3.84 13.94 -5.69
CA LYS A 58 5.24 14.21 -5.27
C LYS A 58 5.42 14.19 -3.74
N GLY A 59 4.37 14.50 -2.99
CA GLY A 59 4.36 14.43 -1.53
C GLY A 59 4.31 12.99 -1.01
N HIS A 60 3.61 12.11 -1.73
CA HIS A 60 3.36 10.71 -1.37
C HIS A 60 4.22 9.69 -2.13
N HIS A 61 5.13 10.13 -2.99
CA HIS A 61 6.00 9.30 -3.83
C HIS A 61 5.21 8.40 -4.80
N THR A 62 4.11 8.93 -5.34
CA THR A 62 3.31 8.23 -6.36
C THR A 62 4.14 7.92 -7.61
N ASP A 63 5.02 8.86 -7.98
CA ASP A 63 5.98 8.70 -9.08
C ASP A 63 6.86 7.48 -8.91
N ILE A 64 7.57 7.42 -7.78
CA ILE A 64 8.44 6.31 -7.42
C ILE A 64 7.65 4.99 -7.40
N ALA A 65 6.44 5.01 -6.82
CA ALA A 65 5.59 3.83 -6.73
C ALA A 65 5.23 3.27 -8.11
N ILE A 66 4.83 4.13 -9.06
CA ILE A 66 4.47 3.69 -10.41
C ILE A 66 5.70 3.16 -11.14
N ILE A 67 6.83 3.87 -11.10
CA ILE A 67 8.09 3.43 -11.72
C ILE A 67 8.50 2.04 -11.24
N MET A 68 8.36 1.80 -9.93
CA MET A 68 8.65 0.51 -9.31
C MET A 68 7.69 -0.61 -9.70
N GLY A 69 6.40 -0.27 -9.82
CA GLY A 69 5.40 -1.18 -10.35
C GLY A 69 5.72 -1.61 -11.78
N LEU A 70 6.04 -0.64 -12.64
CA LEU A 70 6.47 -0.88 -14.02
C LEU A 70 7.77 -1.72 -14.10
N ALA A 71 8.67 -1.54 -13.14
CA ALA A 71 9.84 -2.40 -13.00
C ALA A 71 9.50 -3.84 -12.56
N GLY A 72 8.23 -4.15 -12.28
CA GLY A 72 7.73 -5.48 -11.92
C GLY A 72 7.76 -5.78 -10.41
N ASN A 73 7.96 -4.77 -9.57
CA ASN A 73 7.95 -4.94 -8.11
C ASN A 73 6.52 -4.93 -7.54
N GLU A 74 6.33 -5.63 -6.43
CA GLU A 74 5.09 -5.58 -5.65
C GLU A 74 5.29 -4.83 -4.34
N PRO A 75 4.28 -4.10 -3.85
CA PRO A 75 4.35 -3.43 -2.55
C PRO A 75 4.69 -4.35 -1.37
N ALA A 76 4.35 -5.64 -1.51
CA ALA A 76 4.56 -6.68 -0.52
C ALA A 76 5.85 -7.49 -0.75
N THR A 77 6.70 -7.16 -1.71
CA THR A 77 8.00 -7.85 -1.91
C THR A 77 9.15 -6.89 -2.23
N VAL A 78 8.85 -5.65 -2.62
CA VAL A 78 9.84 -4.66 -3.05
C VAL A 78 10.93 -4.46 -2.01
N ASP A 79 12.17 -4.46 -2.48
CA ASP A 79 13.34 -4.08 -1.70
C ASP A 79 13.39 -2.56 -1.57
N ILE A 80 13.29 -2.11 -0.33
CA ILE A 80 13.14 -0.69 -0.02
C ILE A 80 14.47 0.05 -0.14
N ASP A 81 15.58 -0.65 0.13
CA ASP A 81 16.89 -0.02 0.15
C ASP A 81 17.42 0.29 -1.26
N SER A 82 17.00 -0.49 -2.26
CA SER A 82 17.46 -0.32 -3.64
C SER A 82 16.77 0.82 -4.39
N ILE A 83 15.59 1.26 -3.96
CA ILE A 83 14.79 2.26 -4.70
C ILE A 83 15.51 3.60 -4.90
N PRO A 84 16.17 4.24 -3.90
CA PRO A 84 16.81 5.53 -4.16
C PRO A 84 17.88 5.43 -5.25
N GLY A 85 18.62 4.32 -5.28
CA GLY A 85 19.59 4.03 -6.34
C GLY A 85 18.90 3.78 -7.67
N PHE A 86 17.86 2.94 -7.69
CA PHE A 86 17.12 2.61 -8.91
C PHE A 86 16.47 3.84 -9.55
N ILE A 87 15.80 4.70 -8.77
CA ILE A 87 15.16 5.91 -9.28
C ILE A 87 16.19 6.88 -9.83
N ARG A 88 17.32 7.05 -9.14
CA ARG A 88 18.42 7.88 -9.65
C ARG A 88 18.95 7.34 -10.98
N ASP A 89 19.16 6.03 -11.10
CA ASP A 89 19.60 5.40 -12.34
C ASP A 89 18.59 5.62 -13.48
N VAL A 90 17.29 5.53 -13.22
CA VAL A 90 16.22 5.80 -14.21
C VAL A 90 16.22 7.27 -14.62
N GLU A 91 16.36 8.20 -13.68
CA GLU A 91 16.43 9.65 -13.96
C GLU A 91 17.69 10.04 -14.73
N GLU A 92 18.84 9.43 -14.43
CA GLU A 92 20.12 9.72 -15.09
C GLU A 92 20.20 9.12 -16.50
N ARG A 93 19.66 7.91 -16.68
CA ARG A 93 19.68 7.21 -17.98
C ARG A 93 18.51 7.57 -18.88
N GLU A 94 17.43 8.11 -18.32
CA GLU A 94 16.14 8.30 -19.01
C GLU A 94 15.58 7.00 -19.60
N ARG A 95 15.92 5.87 -18.97
CA ARG A 95 15.57 4.50 -19.38
C ARG A 95 14.98 3.76 -18.20
N LEU A 96 13.96 2.96 -18.47
CA LEU A 96 13.29 2.13 -17.46
C LEU A 96 13.36 0.66 -17.85
N LEU A 97 13.83 -0.15 -16.91
CA LEU A 97 13.79 -1.61 -17.00
C LEU A 97 12.42 -2.11 -16.56
N LEU A 98 11.66 -2.72 -17.49
CA LEU A 98 10.36 -3.32 -17.25
C LEU A 98 10.46 -4.81 -16.87
N ALA A 99 9.40 -5.31 -16.24
CA ALA A 99 9.18 -6.74 -15.98
C ALA A 99 10.41 -7.43 -15.31
N GLN A 100 10.95 -6.81 -14.26
CA GLN A 100 12.13 -7.28 -13.53
C GLN A 100 13.40 -7.31 -14.38
N GLY A 101 13.58 -6.33 -15.27
CA GLY A 101 14.78 -6.18 -16.10
C GLY A 101 14.78 -6.99 -17.39
N ARG A 102 13.62 -7.53 -17.80
CA ARG A 102 13.52 -8.29 -19.06
C ARG A 102 13.63 -7.40 -20.29
N HIS A 103 13.13 -6.18 -20.20
CA HIS A 103 13.07 -5.28 -21.34
C HIS A 103 13.35 -3.84 -20.91
N GLU A 104 14.11 -3.10 -21.71
CA GLU A 104 14.45 -1.70 -21.44
C GLU A 104 13.67 -0.78 -22.38
N VAL A 105 13.05 0.27 -21.84
CA VAL A 105 12.25 1.23 -22.60
C VAL A 105 12.70 2.66 -22.32
N ASP A 106 12.44 3.56 -23.27
CA ASP A 106 12.54 5.00 -23.07
C ASP A 106 11.58 5.45 -21.97
N PHE A 107 12.11 6.18 -20.99
CA PHE A 107 11.35 6.81 -19.91
C PHE A 107 11.95 8.20 -19.59
N PRO A 108 11.71 9.20 -20.46
CA PRO A 108 12.33 10.52 -20.34
C PRO A 108 11.81 11.28 -19.13
N ARG A 109 12.63 12.13 -18.52
CA ARG A 109 12.25 12.83 -17.28
C ARG A 109 11.03 13.74 -17.44
N ASP A 110 10.96 14.47 -18.56
CA ASP A 110 9.91 15.47 -18.78
C ASP A 110 8.62 14.90 -19.39
N ASN A 111 8.68 13.70 -19.99
CA ASN A 111 7.55 13.11 -20.72
C ASN A 111 7.17 11.68 -20.31
N GLY A 112 7.99 11.01 -19.51
CA GLY A 112 7.72 9.68 -18.97
C GLY A 112 6.63 9.72 -17.89
N MET A 113 6.53 10.82 -17.14
CA MET A 113 5.46 11.01 -16.16
C MET A 113 4.91 12.43 -16.15
N ARG A 114 3.61 12.55 -16.42
CA ARG A 114 2.88 13.82 -16.52
C ARG A 114 1.85 13.94 -15.42
N PHE A 115 1.88 15.07 -14.73
CA PHE A 115 0.96 15.39 -13.64
C PHE A 115 -0.08 16.39 -14.14
N HIS A 116 -1.33 15.96 -14.25
CA HIS A 116 -2.45 16.77 -14.73
C HIS A 116 -3.22 17.38 -13.56
N ASN A 117 -3.75 18.59 -13.76
CA ASN A 117 -4.60 19.27 -12.77
C ASN A 117 -6.08 18.88 -12.87
N GLY A 118 -6.47 18.16 -13.92
CA GLY A 118 -7.84 17.69 -14.13
C GLY A 118 -8.11 16.33 -13.46
N ASN A 119 -9.39 16.03 -13.25
CA ASN A 119 -9.84 14.73 -12.77
C ASN A 119 -10.34 13.87 -13.94
N LEU A 120 -10.18 12.56 -13.82
CA LEU A 120 -10.88 11.60 -14.67
C LEU A 120 -12.35 11.46 -14.23
N PRO A 121 -13.26 11.05 -15.14
CA PRO A 121 -14.70 11.11 -14.90
C PRO A 121 -15.21 10.18 -13.79
N LEU A 122 -14.54 9.05 -13.55
CA LEU A 122 -15.05 8.01 -12.66
C LEU A 122 -14.55 8.13 -11.21
N HIS A 123 -13.33 8.61 -10.99
CA HIS A 123 -12.76 8.76 -9.65
C HIS A 123 -11.65 9.82 -9.61
N GLU A 124 -11.49 10.49 -8.46
CA GLU A 124 -10.51 11.55 -8.24
C GLU A 124 -9.04 11.07 -8.28
N ASN A 125 -8.82 9.78 -8.02
CA ASN A 125 -7.50 9.15 -8.06
C ASN A 125 -7.36 8.30 -9.32
N GLY A 126 -7.07 8.96 -10.44
CA GLY A 126 -6.91 8.31 -11.74
C GLY A 126 -5.47 8.33 -12.22
N MET A 127 -5.06 7.27 -12.93
CA MET A 127 -3.83 7.25 -13.71
C MET A 127 -4.05 6.51 -15.03
N GLN A 128 -3.37 6.94 -16.07
CA GLN A 128 -3.32 6.27 -17.36
C GLN A 128 -1.88 5.88 -17.65
N ILE A 129 -1.69 4.66 -18.12
CA ILE A 129 -0.38 4.14 -18.51
C ILE A 129 -0.44 3.77 -19.98
N HIS A 130 0.55 4.26 -20.73
CA HIS A 130 0.64 4.13 -22.18
C HIS A 130 1.97 3.47 -22.55
N ALA A 131 1.90 2.43 -23.39
CA ALA A 131 3.05 1.79 -24.01
C ALA A 131 3.07 2.11 -25.51
N TYR A 132 4.24 2.50 -26.01
CA TYR A 132 4.44 2.92 -27.39
C TYR A 132 5.42 2.02 -28.13
N ASN A 133 5.18 1.78 -29.41
CA ASN A 133 6.17 1.26 -30.36
C ASN A 133 6.49 2.37 -31.37
N GLY A 134 7.65 3.00 -31.22
CA GLY A 134 7.94 4.29 -31.84
C GLY A 134 6.98 5.37 -31.35
N ASP A 135 6.19 5.94 -32.27
CA ASP A 135 5.19 6.98 -31.97
C ASP A 135 3.76 6.43 -31.82
N GLU A 136 3.54 5.14 -32.12
CA GLU A 136 2.23 4.50 -32.05
C GLU A 136 1.97 3.94 -30.65
N VAL A 137 0.78 4.20 -30.10
CA VAL A 137 0.34 3.60 -28.83
C VAL A 137 -0.11 2.17 -29.10
N VAL A 138 0.66 1.20 -28.62
CA VAL A 138 0.32 -0.23 -28.76
C VAL A 138 -0.56 -0.74 -27.64
N TYR A 139 -0.49 -0.11 -26.46
CA TYR A 139 -1.33 -0.46 -25.32
C TYR A 139 -1.55 0.74 -24.41
N SER A 140 -2.77 0.91 -23.92
CA SER A 140 -3.15 2.02 -23.05
C SER A 140 -4.22 1.54 -22.08
N LYS A 141 -4.06 1.84 -20.79
CA LYS A 141 -5.04 1.44 -19.78
C LYS A 141 -5.18 2.48 -18.69
N THR A 142 -6.43 2.73 -18.29
CA THR A 142 -6.82 3.65 -17.21
C THR A 142 -7.05 2.86 -15.93
N TYR A 143 -6.44 3.28 -14.83
CA TYR A 143 -6.61 2.71 -13.49
C TYR A 143 -7.06 3.76 -12.48
N TYR A 144 -7.92 3.33 -11.56
CA TYR A 144 -8.43 4.14 -10.47
C TYR A 144 -8.04 3.55 -9.11
N SER A 145 -7.47 4.37 -8.24
CA SER A 145 -7.09 3.99 -6.88
C SER A 145 -8.20 4.35 -5.89
N ILE A 146 -9.08 3.38 -5.60
CA ILE A 146 -10.31 3.58 -4.80
C ILE A 146 -10.10 3.46 -3.27
N GLY A 147 -8.85 3.46 -2.81
CA GLY A 147 -8.51 3.40 -1.39
C GLY A 147 -8.18 1.99 -0.87
N GLY A 148 -7.50 1.93 0.28
CA GLY A 148 -7.05 0.65 0.86
C GLY A 148 -5.96 -0.10 0.06
N GLY A 149 -5.40 0.50 -1.00
CA GLY A 149 -4.43 -0.15 -1.88
C GLY A 149 -5.08 -1.09 -2.91
N PHE A 150 -6.37 -0.90 -3.19
CA PHE A 150 -7.08 -1.50 -4.31
C PHE A 150 -7.03 -0.59 -5.53
N ILE A 151 -6.94 -1.21 -6.69
CA ILE A 151 -7.06 -0.56 -7.99
C ILE A 151 -8.20 -1.22 -8.75
N VAL A 152 -8.88 -0.41 -9.56
CA VAL A 152 -9.91 -0.87 -10.48
C VAL A 152 -9.61 -0.21 -11.81
N ASP A 153 -9.57 -1.00 -12.88
CA ASP A 153 -9.50 -0.49 -14.24
C ASP A 153 -10.85 0.08 -14.66
N GLU A 154 -10.81 1.02 -15.61
CA GLU A 154 -12.00 1.75 -16.07
C GLU A 154 -13.15 0.84 -16.51
N GLU A 155 -12.83 -0.28 -17.15
CA GLU A 155 -13.81 -1.26 -17.64
C GLU A 155 -14.56 -1.99 -16.52
N HIS A 156 -13.94 -2.14 -15.34
CA HIS A 156 -14.54 -2.80 -14.18
C HIS A 156 -14.99 -1.80 -13.10
N PHE A 157 -14.96 -0.49 -13.38
CA PHE A 157 -15.37 0.52 -12.40
C PHE A 157 -16.87 0.43 -12.12
N GLY A 158 -17.23 0.19 -10.86
CA GLY A 158 -18.62 0.02 -10.43
C GLY A 158 -19.20 -1.38 -10.69
N GLN A 159 -18.41 -2.32 -11.21
CA GLN A 159 -18.75 -3.73 -11.17
C GLN A 159 -18.29 -4.28 -9.82
N ASP A 160 -19.21 -4.89 -9.06
CA ASP A 160 -18.81 -5.70 -7.91
C ASP A 160 -17.86 -6.77 -8.46
N ALA A 161 -16.60 -6.79 -7.98
CA ALA A 161 -15.65 -7.82 -8.36
C ALA A 161 -16.35 -9.17 -8.14
N ALA A 162 -16.60 -9.89 -9.24
CA ALA A 162 -17.45 -11.08 -9.32
C ALA A 162 -16.79 -12.31 -8.68
N ASN A 163 -16.15 -12.12 -7.53
CA ASN A 163 -15.79 -13.19 -6.62
C ASN A 163 -16.97 -13.36 -5.66
N GLU A 164 -18.08 -13.90 -6.17
CA GLU A 164 -19.08 -14.60 -5.36
C GLU A 164 -18.43 -15.85 -4.77
N VAL A 165 -17.44 -15.67 -3.89
CA VAL A 165 -16.95 -16.78 -3.10
C VAL A 165 -18.04 -17.08 -2.09
N SER A 166 -18.68 -18.23 -2.30
CA SER A 166 -19.65 -18.79 -1.36
C SER A 166 -18.90 -19.19 -0.09
N VAL A 167 -19.20 -18.48 1.00
CA VAL A 167 -18.67 -18.79 2.32
C VAL A 167 -19.77 -19.39 3.20
N PRO A 168 -19.42 -20.19 4.21
CA PRO A 168 -20.39 -20.88 5.04
C PRO A 168 -21.36 -19.96 5.78
N TYR A 169 -20.90 -18.78 6.23
CA TYR A 169 -21.68 -17.85 7.04
C TYR A 169 -21.62 -16.42 6.47
N PRO A 170 -22.28 -16.14 5.32
CA PRO A 170 -22.27 -14.81 4.73
C PRO A 170 -23.20 -13.88 5.51
N PHE A 171 -22.74 -12.68 5.85
CA PHE A 171 -23.54 -11.68 6.56
C PHE A 171 -23.38 -10.29 5.94
N LYS A 172 -24.47 -9.49 5.97
CA LYS A 172 -24.51 -8.10 5.53
C LYS A 172 -24.85 -7.13 6.66
N SER A 173 -25.31 -7.64 7.80
CA SER A 173 -25.68 -6.84 8.97
C SER A 173 -25.15 -7.45 10.27
N ALA A 174 -25.01 -6.60 11.30
CA ALA A 174 -24.63 -7.06 12.64
C ALA A 174 -25.66 -8.04 13.21
N THR A 175 -26.94 -7.85 12.88
CA THR A 175 -28.03 -8.73 13.31
C THR A 175 -27.88 -10.15 12.74
N GLU A 176 -27.56 -10.28 11.46
CA GLU A 176 -27.28 -11.59 10.82
C GLU A 176 -26.06 -12.27 11.44
N LEU A 177 -24.99 -11.52 11.69
CA LEU A 177 -23.78 -12.04 12.32
C LEU A 177 -24.06 -12.61 13.72
N LEU A 178 -24.87 -11.90 14.52
CA LEU A 178 -25.27 -12.36 15.85
C LEU A 178 -26.22 -13.56 15.78
N ALA A 179 -27.10 -13.63 14.77
CA ALA A 179 -27.97 -14.79 14.55
C ALA A 179 -27.13 -16.05 14.30
N TYR A 180 -26.12 -15.98 13.43
CA TYR A 180 -25.19 -17.10 13.21
C TYR A 180 -24.41 -17.51 14.45
N CYS A 181 -23.97 -16.54 15.28
CA CYS A 181 -23.29 -16.85 16.54
C CYS A 181 -24.20 -17.65 17.48
N ASN A 182 -25.47 -17.23 17.59
CA ASN A 182 -26.45 -17.90 18.45
C ASN A 182 -26.84 -19.29 17.94
N GLU A 183 -26.96 -19.47 16.62
CA GLU A 183 -27.33 -20.75 16.00
C GLU A 183 -26.20 -21.78 16.05
N THR A 184 -24.96 -21.35 15.81
CA THR A 184 -23.80 -22.25 15.71
C THR A 184 -23.07 -22.46 17.04
N GLY A 185 -23.22 -21.53 17.99
CA GLY A 185 -22.43 -21.47 19.21
C GLY A 185 -20.99 -20.96 19.01
N TYR A 186 -20.62 -20.53 17.80
CA TYR A 186 -19.32 -19.92 17.56
C TYR A 186 -19.24 -18.49 18.09
N SER A 187 -18.05 -18.10 18.55
CA SER A 187 -17.74 -16.68 18.77
C SER A 187 -17.59 -15.94 17.44
N LEU A 188 -17.59 -14.61 17.47
CA LEU A 188 -17.36 -13.76 16.28
C LEU A 188 -16.07 -14.16 15.53
N SER A 189 -14.99 -14.40 16.26
CA SER A 189 -13.71 -14.85 15.68
C SER A 189 -13.80 -16.29 15.15
N GLY A 190 -14.61 -17.13 15.78
CA GLY A 190 -14.90 -18.48 15.31
C GLY A 190 -15.60 -18.47 13.95
N LEU A 191 -16.65 -17.65 13.80
CA LEU A 191 -17.33 -17.48 12.51
C LEU A 191 -16.41 -16.91 11.44
N ALA A 192 -15.63 -15.87 11.78
CA ALA A 192 -14.64 -15.30 10.87
C ALA A 192 -13.62 -16.36 10.42
N MET A 193 -13.14 -17.21 11.34
CA MET A 193 -12.24 -18.33 11.00
C MET A 193 -12.91 -19.34 10.04
N GLN A 194 -14.17 -19.74 10.27
CA GLN A 194 -14.86 -20.67 9.36
C GLN A 194 -15.02 -20.10 7.95
N ASN A 195 -15.29 -18.80 7.89
CA ASN A 195 -15.40 -18.04 6.66
C ASN A 195 -14.07 -17.91 5.91
N GLU A 196 -12.97 -17.63 6.59
CA GLU A 196 -11.63 -17.60 5.98
C GLU A 196 -11.16 -19.00 5.58
N LEU A 197 -11.52 -20.05 6.32
CA LEU A 197 -11.17 -21.44 5.98
C LEU A 197 -11.80 -21.93 4.67
N ALA A 198 -12.87 -21.26 4.21
CA ALA A 198 -13.44 -21.52 2.90
C ALA A 198 -12.62 -20.92 1.75
N LEU A 199 -11.74 -19.96 2.05
CA LEU A 199 -10.90 -19.24 1.08
C LEU A 199 -9.44 -19.70 1.14
N HIS A 200 -8.95 -20.02 2.34
CA HIS A 200 -7.56 -20.27 2.65
C HIS A 200 -7.41 -21.49 3.53
N SER A 201 -6.30 -22.20 3.41
CA SER A 201 -5.97 -23.26 4.34
C SER A 201 -5.66 -22.71 5.73
N LYS A 202 -5.89 -23.51 6.77
CA LYS A 202 -5.57 -23.13 8.16
C LYS A 202 -4.12 -22.70 8.33
N LYS A 203 -3.21 -23.39 7.63
CA LYS A 203 -1.77 -23.11 7.65
C LYS A 203 -1.46 -21.73 7.07
N GLU A 204 -2.04 -21.38 5.92
CA GLU A 204 -1.86 -20.06 5.29
C GLU A 204 -2.38 -18.93 6.19
N ILE A 205 -3.54 -19.13 6.82
CA ILE A 205 -4.11 -18.17 7.77
C ILE A 205 -3.12 -17.93 8.92
N ASP A 206 -2.66 -19.00 9.57
CA ASP A 206 -1.79 -18.90 10.74
C ASP A 206 -0.43 -18.28 10.39
N GLU A 207 0.18 -18.67 9.26
CA GLU A 207 1.44 -18.12 8.77
C GLU A 207 1.31 -16.64 8.41
N TYR A 208 0.23 -16.26 7.72
CA TYR A 208 0.00 -14.87 7.32
C TYR A 208 -0.23 -13.95 8.52
N PHE A 209 -1.11 -14.32 9.46
CA PHE A 209 -1.37 -13.47 10.63
C PHE A 209 -0.18 -13.45 11.61
N ALA A 210 0.62 -14.52 11.68
CA ALA A 210 1.91 -14.48 12.37
C ALA A 210 2.87 -13.49 11.70
N HIS A 211 2.95 -13.47 10.36
CA HIS A 211 3.75 -12.51 9.61
C HIS A 211 3.29 -11.06 9.80
N VAL A 212 1.97 -10.82 9.78
CA VAL A 212 1.36 -9.52 10.08
C VAL A 212 1.76 -9.05 11.48
N TRP A 213 1.62 -9.92 12.48
CA TRP A 213 1.98 -9.63 13.86
C TRP A 213 3.47 -9.29 14.01
N GLN A 214 4.36 -10.12 13.45
CA GLN A 214 5.81 -9.86 13.46
C GLN A 214 6.14 -8.52 12.79
N THR A 215 5.47 -8.19 11.69
CA THR A 215 5.63 -6.91 10.99
C THR A 215 5.20 -5.72 11.85
N MET A 216 4.06 -5.83 12.56
CA MET A 216 3.62 -4.81 13.50
C MET A 216 4.62 -4.60 14.63
N GLN A 217 5.10 -5.69 15.25
CA GLN A 217 6.09 -5.61 16.33
C GLN A 217 7.38 -4.96 15.83
N ALA A 218 7.89 -5.36 14.67
CA ALA A 218 9.07 -4.74 14.08
C ALA A 218 8.87 -3.25 13.75
N CYS A 219 7.68 -2.86 13.25
CA CYS A 219 7.32 -1.45 13.01
C CYS A 219 7.32 -0.66 14.34
N ILE A 220 6.71 -1.20 15.40
CA ILE A 220 6.72 -0.60 16.74
C ILE A 220 8.16 -0.46 17.28
N ASP A 221 8.95 -1.53 17.25
CA ASP A 221 10.33 -1.55 17.73
C ASP A 221 11.20 -0.52 17.00
N ARG A 222 11.07 -0.38 15.68
CA ARG A 222 11.79 0.65 14.93
C ARG A 222 11.36 2.06 15.33
N GLY A 223 10.05 2.32 15.42
CA GLY A 223 9.53 3.62 15.82
C GLY A 223 9.97 4.05 17.22
N MET A 224 10.04 3.09 18.14
CA MET A 224 10.53 3.27 19.51
C MET A 224 12.03 3.57 19.62
N ASN A 225 12.84 3.12 18.65
CA ASN A 225 14.29 3.25 18.71
C ASN A 225 14.85 4.34 17.80
N THR A 226 14.07 4.83 16.83
CA THR A 226 14.60 5.75 15.83
C THR A 226 14.23 7.20 16.13
N GLU A 227 15.24 8.03 16.31
CA GLU A 227 15.13 9.46 16.54
C GLU A 227 15.18 10.27 15.24
N GLY A 228 15.10 11.60 15.38
CA GLY A 228 15.27 12.55 14.29
C GLY A 228 14.00 13.31 13.95
N VAL A 229 14.00 13.90 12.75
CA VAL A 229 12.91 14.74 12.24
C VAL A 229 12.25 14.02 11.06
N LEU A 230 10.92 14.03 11.04
CA LEU A 230 10.15 13.49 9.94
C LEU A 230 10.39 14.30 8.66
N PRO A 231 10.59 13.62 7.53
CA PRO A 231 10.87 14.28 6.26
C PRO A 231 9.63 15.01 5.70
N GLY A 232 9.81 16.25 5.27
CA GLY A 232 8.75 17.12 4.76
C GLY A 232 8.94 18.58 5.18
N PRO A 233 8.10 19.50 4.66
CA PRO A 233 8.25 20.94 4.93
C PRO A 233 7.98 21.30 6.39
N LEU A 234 7.20 20.48 7.11
CA LEU A 234 6.77 20.73 8.48
C LEU A 234 7.84 20.42 9.55
N ARG A 235 8.93 19.73 9.18
CA ARG A 235 10.07 19.40 10.07
C ARG A 235 9.64 18.92 11.46
N VAL A 236 8.68 18.00 11.51
CA VAL A 236 8.10 17.50 12.78
C VAL A 236 9.07 16.54 13.47
N PRO A 237 9.48 16.79 14.72
CA PRO A 237 10.37 15.88 15.45
C PRO A 237 9.63 14.60 15.84
N ARG A 238 10.37 13.48 15.84
CA ARG A 238 9.89 12.20 16.36
C ARG A 238 9.79 12.24 17.87
N ARG A 239 8.70 11.69 18.41
CA ARG A 239 8.36 11.73 19.84
C ARG A 239 8.35 10.36 20.48
N ALA A 240 8.11 9.30 19.70
CA ALA A 240 7.95 7.94 20.24
C ALA A 240 9.18 7.48 21.05
N SER A 241 10.39 7.69 20.53
CA SER A 241 11.62 7.27 21.23
C SER A 241 11.85 8.00 22.56
N ALA A 242 11.63 9.32 22.58
CA ALA A 242 11.74 10.10 23.81
C ALA A 242 10.67 9.70 24.85
N LEU A 243 9.43 9.48 24.40
CA LEU A 243 8.33 9.05 25.25
C LEU A 243 8.59 7.67 25.88
N ARG A 244 9.12 6.72 25.11
CA ARG A 244 9.53 5.41 25.63
C ARG A 244 10.57 5.53 26.75
N ARG A 245 11.59 6.36 26.58
CA ARG A 245 12.63 6.55 27.62
C ARG A 245 12.03 7.05 28.93
N MET A 246 11.10 8.00 28.83
CA MET A 246 10.36 8.49 29.99
C MET A 246 9.57 7.36 30.64
N LEU A 247 8.73 6.66 29.88
CA LEU A 247 7.86 5.59 30.40
C LEU A 247 8.64 4.45 31.06
N VAL A 248 9.70 3.95 30.43
CA VAL A 248 10.54 2.88 31.00
C VAL A 248 11.20 3.31 32.31
N SER A 249 11.56 4.60 32.44
CA SER A 249 12.16 5.12 33.67
C SER A 249 11.16 5.28 34.82
N SER A 250 9.90 5.58 34.52
CA SER A 250 8.83 5.82 35.51
C SER A 250 7.99 4.58 35.84
N ASP A 251 8.05 3.52 35.03
CA ASP A 251 7.22 2.31 35.14
C ASP A 251 7.32 1.60 36.51
N LYS A 252 8.51 1.63 37.14
CA LYS A 252 8.73 1.04 38.47
C LYS A 252 8.36 1.95 39.64
N LEU A 253 8.11 3.22 39.38
CA LEU A 253 7.97 4.27 40.40
C LEU A 253 6.55 4.85 40.47
N SER A 254 5.71 4.58 39.47
CA SER A 254 4.38 5.19 39.32
C SER A 254 3.29 4.13 39.20
N ASN A 255 2.31 4.16 40.11
CA ASN A 255 1.06 3.40 40.03
C ASN A 255 -0.07 4.19 39.36
N ASP A 256 0.27 5.21 38.55
CA ASP A 256 -0.73 6.02 37.85
C ASP A 256 -1.41 5.18 36.74
N PRO A 257 -2.76 5.00 36.78
CA PRO A 257 -3.50 4.33 35.71
C PRO A 257 -3.31 4.99 34.33
N MET A 258 -2.93 6.27 34.28
CA MET A 258 -2.67 6.99 33.03
C MET A 258 -1.42 6.50 32.30
N ASN A 259 -0.48 5.82 32.98
CA ASN A 259 0.71 5.23 32.35
C ASN A 259 0.34 4.27 31.21
N VAL A 260 -0.76 3.52 31.36
CA VAL A 260 -1.25 2.60 30.31
C VAL A 260 -1.65 3.36 29.05
N ILE A 261 -2.30 4.52 29.20
CA ILE A 261 -2.70 5.36 28.07
C ILE A 261 -1.45 5.93 27.37
N ASP A 262 -0.43 6.32 28.13
CA ASP A 262 0.81 6.81 27.55
C ASP A 262 1.59 5.72 26.79
N TRP A 263 1.57 4.48 27.26
CA TRP A 263 2.09 3.33 26.50
C TRP A 263 1.34 3.15 25.18
N VAL A 264 -0.01 3.21 25.20
CA VAL A 264 -0.82 3.13 23.96
C VAL A 264 -0.50 4.28 23.00
N ASN A 265 -0.42 5.51 23.50
CA ASN A 265 -0.05 6.68 22.70
C ASN A 265 1.35 6.53 22.11
N MET A 266 2.30 6.00 22.88
CA MET A 266 3.66 5.75 22.44
C MET A 266 3.71 4.74 21.30
N PHE A 267 3.00 3.60 21.41
CA PHE A 267 2.92 2.63 20.33
C PHE A 267 2.25 3.20 19.08
N ALA A 268 1.16 3.97 19.23
CA ALA A 268 0.50 4.63 18.13
C ALA A 268 1.40 5.66 17.43
N LEU A 269 2.16 6.45 18.19
CA LEU A 269 3.15 7.38 17.65
C LEU A 269 4.28 6.65 16.94
N ALA A 270 4.81 5.57 17.52
CA ALA A 270 5.88 4.78 16.91
C ALA A 270 5.49 4.30 15.51
N VAL A 271 4.31 3.70 15.38
CA VAL A 271 3.80 3.20 14.09
C VAL A 271 3.54 4.34 13.10
N ASN A 272 2.89 5.43 13.53
CA ASN A 272 2.59 6.56 12.65
C ASN A 272 3.85 7.30 12.20
N GLU A 273 4.83 7.47 13.08
CA GLU A 273 6.11 8.09 12.77
C GLU A 273 6.93 7.22 11.79
N GLU A 274 6.87 5.90 11.90
CA GLU A 274 7.46 4.98 10.91
C GLU A 274 6.74 5.07 9.56
N ASN A 275 5.40 5.07 9.56
CA ASN A 275 4.63 5.23 8.33
C ASN A 275 4.86 6.59 7.65
N ALA A 276 5.12 7.65 8.43
CA ALA A 276 5.39 8.99 7.93
C ALA A 276 6.84 9.17 7.39
N ARG A 277 7.74 8.19 7.57
CA ARG A 277 9.06 8.26 6.94
C ARG A 277 8.91 8.13 5.42
N ARG A 278 9.62 8.98 4.69
CA ARG A 278 9.74 8.95 3.23
C ARG A 278 10.90 8.04 2.81
N TRP A 279 10.87 7.63 1.54
CA TRP A 279 11.88 6.75 0.91
C TRP A 279 13.32 7.30 0.89
N SER A 280 13.54 8.54 1.30
CA SER A 280 14.78 9.29 1.05
C SER A 280 15.94 9.01 2.03
N CYS A 281 15.83 8.03 2.92
CA CYS A 281 16.90 7.69 3.89
C CYS A 281 17.50 6.33 3.55
N GLY A 282 18.68 6.32 2.90
CA GLY A 282 19.41 5.14 2.44
C GLY A 282 20.04 4.27 3.54
N ASN A 283 19.38 4.11 4.70
CA ASN A 283 19.82 3.29 5.83
C ASN A 283 18.67 2.47 6.46
N CYS A 284 17.57 2.24 5.74
CA CYS A 284 16.29 1.81 6.31
C CYS A 284 15.77 0.50 5.70
N ALA A 285 16.49 -0.59 5.98
CA ALA A 285 16.10 -1.93 5.55
C ALA A 285 14.71 -2.35 6.07
N ASN A 286 13.87 -2.83 5.15
CA ASN A 286 12.65 -3.60 5.44
C ASN A 286 11.51 -2.89 6.23
N GLN A 287 11.12 -1.67 5.87
CA GLN A 287 9.97 -0.99 6.49
C GLN A 287 8.63 -1.28 5.81
N ARG A 288 7.89 -2.24 6.39
CA ARG A 288 6.47 -2.43 6.14
C ARG A 288 5.70 -2.25 7.42
N CYS A 289 4.53 -1.63 7.33
CA CYS A 289 3.60 -1.52 8.44
C CYS A 289 2.24 -2.03 7.98
N LEU A 290 1.46 -2.54 8.94
CA LEU A 290 0.10 -2.96 8.67
C LEU A 290 -0.71 -1.76 8.20
N ARG A 291 -1.45 -1.94 7.11
CA ARG A 291 -2.47 -0.98 6.68
C ARG A 291 -3.86 -1.56 6.84
N TYR A 292 -4.74 -0.75 7.43
CA TYR A 292 -6.15 -1.05 7.65
C TYR A 292 -7.02 -0.29 6.65
N ARG A 293 -8.04 -0.94 6.08
CA ARG A 293 -9.09 -0.25 5.31
C ARG A 293 -10.09 0.36 6.28
N SER A 294 -10.02 1.67 6.52
CA SER A 294 -11.16 2.39 7.10
C SER A 294 -12.26 2.44 6.03
N GLY A 295 -13.31 1.63 6.20
CA GLY A 295 -14.59 1.95 5.58
C GLY A 295 -14.97 3.37 6.00
N SER A 296 -15.50 4.16 5.08
CA SER A 296 -16.02 5.51 5.29
C SER A 296 -17.00 5.53 6.47
N ALA A 297 -16.46 5.77 7.66
CA ALA A 297 -17.12 6.19 8.88
C ALA A 297 -16.19 7.21 9.53
N GLY A 298 -15.92 8.29 8.80
CA GLY A 298 -15.47 9.54 9.40
C GLY A 298 -16.63 10.09 10.20
N LEU A 299 -16.68 9.72 11.48
CA LEU A 299 -17.36 10.50 12.50
C LEU A 299 -16.69 11.88 12.54
N LEU A 300 -17.45 12.90 12.14
CA LEU A 300 -17.73 14.04 13.00
C LEU A 300 -19.21 13.94 13.40
#